data_AF-A0A5J6J8V2-F1
#
_entry.id   AF-A0A5J6J8V2-F1
#
_cell.length_a   1.000
_cell.length_b   1.000
_cell.length_c   1.000
_cell.angle_alpha   90.00
_cell.angle_beta   90.00
_cell.angle_gamma   90.00
#
_symmetry.space_group_name_H-M   'P 1'
#
loop_
_entity.id
_entity.type
_entity.pdbx_description
1 polymer ?
#
loop_
_entity_poly.entity_id
_entity_poly.type
_entity_poly.pdbx_seq_one_letter_code
_entity_poly.pdbx_strand_id
1 'polypeptide(L)'
;MDPDPARTKTKQISSRLLEMTGIKGKVTEPGPSVTRCREYGDDLFSTDHPWSVYEISDAQVEEGMQNLRKALGENGWKITKDGKANSQAQDPEIYAENKAEQFAVHITGEKKSATGEPLILFSVVSACFRAASSSALDGEY
;
A
#
# COMPACT_ATOMS: atom_id res chain seq x y z
N MET A 1 5.94 -8.40 -17.59
CA MET A 1 6.58 -7.24 -16.93
C MET A 1 7.63 -7.81 -16.02
N ASP A 2 8.88 -7.36 -16.14
CA ASP A 2 9.99 -7.82 -15.31
C ASP A 2 10.05 -7.06 -13.96
N PRO A 3 10.87 -7.51 -12.99
CA PRO A 3 10.90 -6.94 -11.65
C PRO A 3 11.17 -5.43 -11.58
N ASP A 4 12.18 -4.92 -12.28
CA ASP A 4 12.53 -3.50 -12.25
C ASP A 4 11.40 -2.55 -12.69
N PRO A 5 10.74 -2.76 -13.86
CA PRO A 5 9.60 -1.94 -14.22
C PRO A 5 8.40 -2.14 -13.27
N ALA A 6 8.23 -3.33 -12.68
CA ALA A 6 7.20 -3.55 -11.67
C ALA A 6 7.47 -2.73 -10.41
N ARG A 7 8.70 -2.72 -9.87
CA ARG A 7 9.08 -1.88 -8.72
C ARG A 7 8.89 -0.41 -9.02
N THR A 8 9.25 0.04 -10.22
CA THR A 8 9.01 1.43 -10.67
C THR A 8 7.52 1.77 -10.63
N LYS A 9 6.66 0.91 -11.19
CA LYS A 9 5.21 1.11 -11.17
C LYS A 9 4.67 1.15 -9.75
N THR A 10 5.13 0.27 -8.86
CA THR A 10 4.70 0.21 -7.47
C THR A 10 5.11 1.46 -6.69
N LYS A 11 6.32 1.99 -6.93
CA LYS A 11 6.74 3.29 -6.37
C LYS A 11 5.81 4.41 -6.83
N GLN A 12 5.47 4.48 -8.12
CA GLN A 12 4.55 5.50 -8.65
C GLN A 12 3.14 5.39 -8.06
N ILE A 13 2.63 4.18 -7.84
CA ILE A 13 1.35 3.96 -7.15
C ILE A 13 1.44 4.46 -5.71
N SER A 14 2.49 4.10 -4.96
CA SER A 14 2.68 4.57 -3.58
C SER A 14 2.81 6.08 -3.48
N SER A 15 3.52 6.73 -4.40
CA SER A 15 3.62 8.20 -4.43
C SER A 15 2.25 8.86 -4.65
N ARG A 16 1.43 8.33 -5.56
CA ARG A 16 0.05 8.81 -5.76
C ARG A 16 -0.80 8.61 -4.51
N LEU A 17 -0.68 7.47 -3.83
CA LEU A 17 -1.40 7.21 -2.58
C LEU A 17 -0.96 8.17 -1.46
N LEU A 18 0.34 8.48 -1.37
CA LEU A 18 0.87 9.48 -0.44
C LEU A 18 0.27 10.86 -0.72
N GLU A 19 0.24 11.29 -1.98
CA GLU A 19 -0.38 12.56 -2.38
C GLU A 19 -1.87 12.62 -2.00
N MET A 20 -2.60 11.51 -2.17
CA MET A 20 -4.02 11.39 -1.79
C MET A 20 -4.29 11.56 -0.29
N THR A 21 -3.28 11.35 0.58
CA THR A 21 -3.46 11.60 2.02
C THR A 21 -3.65 13.08 2.32
N GLY A 22 -3.04 13.97 1.53
CA GLY A 22 -3.11 15.42 1.73
C GLY A 22 -2.46 15.94 3.02
N ILE A 23 -1.72 15.12 3.76
CA ILE A 23 -1.07 15.51 5.03
C ILE A 23 0.45 15.58 4.90
N LYS A 24 1.08 16.31 5.83
CA LYS A 24 2.55 16.41 5.95
C LYS A 24 3.04 15.62 7.16
N GLY A 25 4.02 14.75 6.94
CA GLY A 25 4.70 13.95 7.96
C GLY A 25 6.01 13.39 7.40
N LYS A 26 6.73 12.60 8.20
CA LYS A 26 7.85 11.80 7.67
C LYS A 26 7.33 10.56 6.98
N VAL A 27 8.03 10.11 5.95
CA VAL A 27 7.66 8.93 5.17
C VAL A 27 8.77 7.90 5.31
N THR A 28 8.43 6.66 5.61
CA THR A 28 9.42 5.57 5.54
C THR A 28 9.77 5.29 4.08
N GLU A 29 11.04 5.04 3.77
CA GLU A 29 11.51 4.84 2.39
C GLU A 29 12.03 3.41 2.12
N PRO A 30 11.37 2.31 2.55
CA PRO A 30 11.69 1.01 1.98
C PRO A 30 11.36 1.01 0.49
N GLY A 31 12.13 0.28 -0.33
CA GLY A 31 11.72 0.02 -1.70
C GLY A 31 10.64 -1.07 -1.76
N PRO A 32 9.83 -1.14 -2.83
CA PRO A 32 8.98 -2.30 -3.06
C PRO A 32 9.84 -3.56 -3.14
N SER A 33 9.43 -4.63 -2.45
CA SER A 33 9.97 -5.98 -2.51
C SER A 33 9.33 -6.78 -3.65
N VAL A 34 9.90 -7.95 -3.96
CA VAL A 34 9.36 -8.91 -4.93
C VAL A 34 9.09 -10.24 -4.25
N THR A 35 7.88 -10.77 -4.42
CA THR A 35 7.48 -12.08 -3.91
C THR A 35 7.05 -12.97 -5.06
N ARG A 36 7.59 -14.19 -5.15
CA ARG A 36 7.20 -15.15 -6.19
C ARG A 36 5.80 -15.71 -5.90
N CYS A 37 4.95 -15.75 -6.93
CA CYS A 37 3.61 -16.32 -6.90
C CYS A 37 3.64 -17.81 -7.31
N ARG A 38 4.44 -18.62 -6.62
CA ARG A 38 4.79 -20.00 -7.04
C ARG A 38 3.58 -20.93 -7.18
N GLU A 39 2.51 -20.66 -6.43
CA GLU A 39 1.26 -21.40 -6.50
C GLU A 39 0.54 -21.25 -7.87
N TYR A 40 0.90 -20.24 -8.66
CA TYR A 40 0.30 -19.96 -9.97
C TYR A 40 1.28 -20.17 -11.15
N GLY A 41 2.59 -20.20 -10.90
CA GLY A 41 3.63 -20.42 -11.91
C GLY A 41 5.02 -19.96 -11.47
N ASP A 42 6.07 -20.57 -12.03
CA ASP A 42 7.47 -20.30 -11.66
C ASP A 42 8.01 -18.96 -12.19
N ASP A 43 7.35 -18.38 -13.19
CA ASP A 43 7.65 -17.09 -13.83
C ASP A 43 6.72 -15.96 -13.35
N LEU A 44 5.90 -16.22 -12.33
CA LEU A 44 4.97 -15.26 -11.76
C LEU A 44 5.48 -14.67 -10.44
N PHE A 45 5.28 -13.37 -10.27
CA PHE A 45 5.65 -12.63 -9.06
C PHE A 45 4.73 -11.44 -8.81
N SER A 46 4.64 -10.98 -7.57
CA SER A 46 4.02 -9.72 -7.19
C SER A 46 5.05 -8.80 -6.55
N THR A 47 4.71 -7.51 -6.46
CA THR A 47 5.43 -6.56 -5.62
C THR A 47 4.63 -6.26 -4.37
N ASP A 48 5.32 -6.14 -3.23
CA ASP A 48 4.77 -5.63 -1.98
C ASP A 48 5.54 -4.36 -1.60
N HIS A 49 4.85 -3.35 -1.10
CA HIS A 49 5.48 -2.12 -0.66
C HIS A 49 4.79 -1.61 0.60
N PRO A 50 5.25 -2.06 1.78
CA PRO A 50 4.78 -1.56 3.05
C PRO A 50 5.52 -0.28 3.42
N TRP A 51 4.80 0.79 3.74
CA TRP A 51 5.38 2.07 4.15
C TRP A 51 4.39 2.87 5.00
N SER A 52 4.86 3.86 5.75
CA SER A 52 4.00 4.71 6.58
C SER A 52 4.32 6.20 6.48
N VAL A 53 3.31 7.01 6.81
CA VAL A 53 3.46 8.42 7.18
C VAL A 53 3.42 8.50 8.70
N TYR A 54 4.44 9.07 9.33
CA TYR A 54 4.61 9.13 10.78
C TYR A 54 5.11 10.51 11.24
N GLU A 55 5.28 10.69 12.56
CA GLU A 55 5.50 12.01 13.18
C GLU A 55 4.35 12.98 12.86
N ILE A 56 3.13 12.45 12.92
CA ILE A 56 1.87 13.17 12.70
C ILE A 56 1.02 13.15 13.98
N SER A 57 0.01 14.01 14.04
CA SER A 57 -0.96 14.03 15.13
C SER A 57 -2.16 13.12 14.84
N ASP A 58 -2.93 12.76 15.87
CA ASP A 58 -4.20 12.02 15.71
C ASP A 58 -5.18 12.74 14.76
N ALA A 59 -5.21 14.07 14.81
CA ALA A 59 -6.04 14.87 13.91
C ALA A 59 -5.60 14.72 12.44
N GLN A 60 -4.29 14.65 12.19
CA GLN A 60 -3.77 14.40 10.84
C GLN A 60 -4.01 12.95 10.40
N VAL A 61 -4.01 11.97 11.31
CA VAL A 61 -4.42 10.60 10.99
C VAL A 61 -5.87 10.57 10.51
N GLU A 62 -6.78 11.22 11.24
CA GLU A 62 -8.19 11.32 10.85
C GLU A 62 -8.37 12.04 9.51
N GLU A 63 -7.73 13.19 9.33
CA GLU A 63 -7.75 13.97 8.10
C GLU A 63 -7.23 13.14 6.91
N GLY A 64 -6.08 12.47 7.06
CA GLY A 64 -5.49 11.65 6.02
C GLY A 64 -6.38 10.48 5.61
N MET A 65 -6.98 9.78 6.58
CA MET A 65 -7.91 8.68 6.31
C MET A 65 -9.20 9.17 5.62
N GLN A 66 -9.71 10.36 5.97
CA GLN A 66 -10.86 10.97 5.30
C GLN A 66 -10.54 11.38 3.85
N ASN A 67 -9.38 12.01 3.63
CA ASN A 67 -8.92 12.41 2.31
C ASN A 67 -8.75 11.20 1.39
N LEU A 68 -8.12 10.13 1.89
CA LEU A 68 -7.97 8.87 1.16
C LEU A 68 -9.33 8.29 0.74
N ARG A 69 -10.30 8.25 1.65
CA ARG A 69 -11.66 7.72 1.38
C ARG A 69 -12.32 8.38 0.16
N LYS A 70 -12.12 9.70 0.03
CA LYS A 70 -12.63 10.49 -1.10
C LYS A 70 -11.76 10.29 -2.34
N ALA A 71 -10.46 10.53 -2.22
CA ALA A 71 -9.53 10.56 -3.34
C ALA A 71 -9.36 9.19 -4.01
N LEU A 72 -9.43 8.09 -3.26
CA LEU A 72 -9.40 6.73 -3.83
C LEU A 72 -10.51 6.53 -4.86
N GLY A 73 -11.75 6.87 -4.50
CA GLY A 73 -12.91 6.76 -5.39
C GLY A 73 -12.78 7.64 -6.65
N GLU A 74 -12.25 8.85 -6.50
CA GLU A 74 -12.00 9.79 -7.61
C GLU A 74 -10.88 9.30 -8.55
N ASN A 75 -9.99 8.43 -8.08
CA ASN A 75 -8.82 7.94 -8.82
C ASN A 75 -8.94 6.46 -9.24
N GLY A 76 -10.17 5.97 -9.43
CA GLY A 76 -10.43 4.65 -10.01
C GLY A 76 -10.20 3.46 -9.06
N TRP A 77 -9.99 3.71 -7.78
CA TRP A 77 -9.97 2.66 -6.76
C TRP A 77 -11.38 2.33 -6.32
N LYS A 78 -11.68 1.04 -6.23
CA LYS A 78 -12.89 0.52 -5.60
C LYS A 78 -12.59 0.17 -4.15
N ILE A 79 -13.20 0.89 -3.21
CA ILE A 79 -13.16 0.54 -1.80
C ILE A 79 -13.99 -0.75 -1.58
N THR A 80 -13.35 -1.80 -1.09
CA THR A 80 -13.96 -3.11 -0.82
C THR A 80 -14.29 -3.32 0.65
N LYS A 81 -13.56 -2.64 1.54
CA LYS A 81 -13.84 -2.57 2.98
C LYS A 81 -13.48 -1.20 3.51
N ASP A 82 -14.28 -0.73 4.44
CA ASP A 82 -14.07 0.57 5.06
C ASP A 82 -14.72 0.59 6.44
N GLY A 83 -13.90 0.70 7.48
CA GLY A 83 -14.38 0.54 8.84
C GLY A 83 -13.26 0.56 9.88
N LYS A 84 -13.36 -0.33 10.86
CA LYS A 84 -12.38 -0.47 11.93
C LYS A 84 -11.71 -1.83 11.88
N ALA A 85 -10.41 -1.84 12.14
CA ALA A 85 -9.63 -3.06 12.32
C ALA A 85 -10.23 -3.91 13.44
N ASN A 86 -10.14 -5.24 13.31
CA ASN A 86 -10.52 -6.18 14.35
C ASN A 86 -9.42 -6.30 15.42
N SER A 87 -9.07 -5.16 16.03
CA SER A 87 -8.05 -5.01 17.07
C SER A 87 -8.64 -4.33 18.30
N GLN A 88 -7.93 -4.35 19.42
CA GLN A 88 -8.37 -3.67 20.65
C GLN A 88 -8.46 -2.15 20.46
N ALA A 89 -7.57 -1.56 19.66
CA ALA A 89 -7.56 -0.13 19.35
C ALA A 89 -8.66 0.27 18.35
N GLN A 90 -9.17 -0.71 17.57
CA GLN A 90 -10.17 -0.49 16.53
C GLN A 90 -9.81 0.65 15.58
N ASP A 91 -8.55 0.69 15.16
CA ASP A 91 -8.02 1.71 14.26
C ASP A 91 -8.82 1.76 12.95
N PRO A 92 -9.09 2.94 12.37
CA PRO A 92 -9.71 3.04 11.06
C PRO A 92 -8.88 2.29 10.00
N GLU A 93 -9.54 1.51 9.16
CA GLU A 93 -8.92 0.78 8.06
C GLU A 93 -9.72 0.90 6.75
N ILE A 94 -9.00 0.88 5.63
CA ILE A 94 -9.54 0.90 4.27
C ILE A 94 -8.88 -0.21 3.47
N TYR A 95 -9.68 -1.02 2.78
CA TYR A 95 -9.22 -1.90 1.71
C TYR A 95 -9.75 -1.38 0.39
N ALA A 96 -8.89 -1.26 -0.61
CA ALA A 96 -9.28 -0.84 -1.94
C ALA A 96 -8.50 -1.57 -3.03
N GLU A 97 -9.13 -1.70 -4.19
CA GLU A 97 -8.58 -2.36 -5.37
C GLU A 97 -8.67 -1.44 -6.59
N ASN A 98 -7.60 -1.37 -7.37
CA ASN A 98 -7.60 -0.74 -8.68
C ASN A 98 -7.31 -1.80 -9.75
N LYS A 99 -8.38 -2.27 -10.42
CA LYS A 99 -8.29 -3.34 -11.42
C LYS A 99 -7.55 -2.91 -12.69
N ALA A 100 -7.66 -1.65 -13.08
CA ALA A 100 -6.97 -1.13 -14.26
C ALA A 100 -5.46 -1.07 -14.03
N GLU A 101 -5.06 -0.68 -12.83
CA GLU A 101 -3.64 -0.64 -12.44
C GLU A 101 -3.10 -2.01 -12.02
N GLN A 102 -3.98 -2.96 -11.67
CA GLN A 102 -3.67 -4.27 -11.12
C GLN A 102 -3.03 -4.21 -9.73
N PHE A 103 -3.58 -3.37 -8.84
CA PHE A 103 -3.11 -3.22 -7.46
C PHE A 103 -4.24 -3.32 -6.45
N ALA A 104 -3.89 -3.73 -5.24
CA ALA A 104 -4.71 -3.61 -4.05
C ALA A 104 -3.93 -2.85 -2.96
N VAL A 105 -4.66 -2.20 -2.06
CA VAL A 105 -4.09 -1.49 -0.93
C VAL A 105 -4.89 -1.79 0.33
N HIS A 106 -4.18 -1.98 1.42
CA HIS A 106 -4.70 -1.94 2.78
C HIS A 106 -4.07 -0.75 3.51
N ILE A 107 -4.91 0.09 4.10
CA ILE A 107 -4.49 1.31 4.79
C ILE A 107 -5.05 1.29 6.21
N THR A 108 -4.19 1.54 7.20
CA THR A 108 -4.58 1.65 8.62
C THR A 108 -4.13 2.99 9.17
N GLY A 109 -5.02 3.71 9.83
CA GLY A 109 -4.68 4.96 10.55
C GLY A 109 -4.58 4.70 12.05
N GLU A 110 -3.36 4.63 12.59
CA GLU A 110 -3.12 4.39 14.01
C GLU A 110 -3.02 5.70 14.76
N LYS A 111 -3.75 5.83 15.87
CA LYS A 111 -3.68 6.98 16.77
C LYS A 111 -2.71 6.73 17.92
N LYS A 112 -2.39 7.80 18.67
CA LYS A 112 -1.55 7.71 19.85
C LYS A 112 -2.10 6.66 20.83
N SER A 113 -1.22 5.78 21.30
CA SER A 113 -1.51 4.78 22.32
C SER A 113 -0.41 4.76 23.38
N ALA A 114 -0.54 3.89 24.40
CA ALA A 114 0.48 3.75 25.42
C ALA A 114 1.83 3.23 24.88
N THR A 115 1.83 2.58 23.71
CA THR A 115 3.01 1.90 23.13
C THR A 115 3.33 2.34 21.71
N GLY A 116 2.58 3.29 21.14
CA GLY A 116 2.70 3.70 19.74
C GLY A 116 2.39 5.17 19.52
N GLU A 117 3.11 5.77 18.56
CA GLU A 117 2.88 7.13 18.09
C GLU A 117 1.98 7.11 16.82
N PRO A 118 1.27 8.20 16.52
CA PRO A 118 0.32 8.23 15.41
C PRO A 118 1.01 8.06 14.05
N LEU A 119 0.40 7.26 13.18
CA LEU A 119 0.86 7.01 11.82
C LEU A 119 -0.27 6.56 10.89
N ILE A 120 -0.03 6.65 9.59
CA ILE A 120 -0.85 5.97 8.57
C ILE A 120 0.03 4.93 7.89
N LEU A 121 -0.34 3.66 8.00
CA LEU A 121 0.35 2.53 7.39
C LEU A 121 -0.32 2.16 6.07
N PHE A 122 0.50 1.89 5.06
CA PHE A 122 0.10 1.42 3.74
C PHE A 122 0.74 0.06 3.48
N SER A 123 -0.06 -0.90 3.04
CA SER A 123 0.41 -2.13 2.40
C SER A 123 -0.12 -2.12 0.96
N VAL A 124 0.78 -1.88 0.01
CA VAL A 124 0.47 -1.80 -1.42
C VAL A 124 0.97 -3.06 -2.09
N VAL A 125 0.07 -3.81 -2.71
CA VAL A 125 0.40 -5.09 -3.36
C VAL A 125 -0.09 -5.10 -4.80
N SER A 126 0.73 -5.63 -5.71
CA SER A 126 0.32 -5.83 -7.10
C SER A 126 -0.38 -7.18 -7.28
N ALA A 127 -1.12 -7.33 -8.38
CA ALA A 127 -1.40 -8.65 -8.92
C ALA A 127 -0.10 -9.38 -9.30
N CYS A 128 -0.18 -10.68 -9.52
CA CYS A 128 0.95 -11.44 -10.06
C CYS A 128 1.19 -11.03 -11.52
N PHE A 129 2.38 -10.49 -11.79
CA PHE A 129 2.90 -10.25 -13.12
C PHE A 129 3.70 -11.45 -13.61
N ARG A 130 3.73 -11.62 -14.93
CA ARG A 130 4.58 -12.60 -15.60
C ARG A 130 5.89 -11.96 -16.05
N ALA A 131 7.01 -12.47 -15.56
CA ALA A 131 8.34 -12.11 -16.04
C ALA A 131 8.61 -12.72 -17.41
N ALA A 132 9.61 -12.21 -18.14
CA ALA A 132 10.02 -12.77 -19.42
C ALA A 132 10.53 -14.22 -19.29
N SER A 133 11.12 -14.56 -18.14
CA SER A 133 11.52 -15.92 -17.78
C SER A 133 11.56 -16.07 -16.25
N SER A 134 11.56 -17.32 -15.77
CA SER A 134 11.77 -17.61 -14.33
C SER A 134 13.14 -17.14 -13.84
N SER A 135 14.17 -17.18 -14.69
CA SER A 135 15.52 -16.71 -14.36
C SER A 135 15.59 -15.20 -14.16
N ALA A 136 14.65 -14.43 -14.71
CA ALA A 136 14.53 -13.00 -14.45
C ALA A 136 14.09 -12.72 -13.00
N LEU A 137 13.69 -13.74 -12.24
CA LEU A 137 13.32 -13.65 -10.83
C LEU A 137 14.44 -14.13 -9.89
N ASP A 138 15.59 -14.55 -10.43
CA ASP A 138 16.68 -15.09 -9.63
C ASP A 138 17.40 -13.97 -8.88
N GLY A 139 17.53 -14.13 -7.56
CA GLY A 139 18.09 -13.09 -6.68
C GLY A 139 17.13 -11.96 -6.33
N GLU A 140 15.88 -12.00 -6.81
CA GLU A 140 14.85 -11.01 -6.47
C GLU A 140 14.26 -11.28 -5.07
N TYR A 141 14.10 -10.20 -4.31
CA TYR A 141 13.45 -10.14 -3.01
C TYR A 141 12.82 -8.77 -2.75
#